data_AF-A0A8H5BXZ5-F1
#
_entry.id   AF-A0A8H5BXZ5-F1
#
_cell.length_a   1.000
_cell.length_b   1.000
_cell.length_c   1.000
_cell.angle_alpha   90.00
_cell.angle_beta   90.00
_cell.angle_gamma   90.00
#
_symmetry.space_group_name_H-M   'P 1'
#
loop_
_entity.id
_entity.type
_entity.pdbx_description
1 polymer ?
#
loop_
_entity_poly.entity_id
_entity_poly.type
_entity_poly.pdbx_seq_one_letter_code
_entity_poly.pdbx_strand_id
1 'polypeptide(L)'
;MSAALTQSTTRTLTQSEIALLDVFVTKARYIWTREARDPPYSPSGEQRAFRKTFNYPSAKGSPSHVTLLVAGDDYFAMYVDGVLIQPADTHHKWDQILAFDVPLPVVQSNSTPSSVDDANLVIGFRGVNLKDFAGIAVAAQVEYESAAAPDVFYTGSDQSWLGEKLFQEQWEQPSFNRNGRQQAGGATWDPAVVYSQDARRDGDVRMVREEVMVSTGSPQMLRYRRGREWTRR
;
A
#
# COMPACT_ATOMS: atom_id res chain seq x y z
N MET A 1 -19.88 30.06 -2.80
CA MET A 1 -18.87 29.16 -3.39
C MET A 1 -19.41 27.75 -3.25
N SER A 2 -19.80 27.14 -4.38
CA SER A 2 -20.46 25.83 -4.39
C SER A 2 -19.41 24.73 -4.19
N ALA A 3 -19.56 23.91 -3.15
CA ALA A 3 -18.76 22.71 -2.98
C ALA A 3 -19.13 21.73 -4.11
N ALA A 4 -18.17 21.38 -4.97
CA ALA A 4 -18.36 20.33 -5.94
C ALA A 4 -18.60 19.02 -5.18
N LEU A 5 -19.81 18.49 -5.29
CA LEU A 5 -20.19 17.17 -4.78
C LEU A 5 -19.34 16.12 -5.51
N THR A 6 -18.55 15.36 -4.76
CA THR A 6 -17.82 14.19 -5.26
C THR A 6 -18.84 13.17 -5.75
N GLN A 7 -19.02 13.08 -7.06
CA GLN A 7 -19.88 12.06 -7.66
C GLN A 7 -19.17 10.70 -7.55
N SER A 8 -19.84 9.73 -6.93
CA SER A 8 -19.43 8.33 -6.97
C SER A 8 -19.90 7.75 -8.30
N THR A 9 -18.98 7.32 -9.14
CA THR A 9 -19.31 6.76 -10.47
C THR A 9 -18.96 5.28 -10.45
N THR A 10 -19.96 4.43 -10.67
CA THR A 10 -19.72 2.99 -10.87
C THR A 10 -19.02 2.81 -12.21
N ARG A 11 -17.82 2.23 -12.23
CA ARG A 11 -17.17 1.77 -13.47
C ARG A 11 -16.84 0.30 -13.38
N THR A 12 -16.77 -0.32 -14.55
CA THR A 12 -16.26 -1.69 -14.66
C THR A 12 -14.74 -1.67 -14.43
N LEU A 13 -14.24 -2.61 -13.63
CA LEU A 13 -12.80 -2.83 -13.49
C LEU A 13 -12.20 -3.30 -14.81
N THR A 14 -11.00 -2.85 -15.12
CA THR A 14 -10.21 -3.41 -16.20
C THR A 14 -9.74 -4.83 -15.85
N GLN A 15 -9.30 -5.58 -16.86
CA GLN A 15 -8.74 -6.91 -16.63
C GLN A 15 -7.46 -6.87 -15.77
N SER A 16 -6.65 -5.80 -15.90
CA SER A 16 -5.45 -5.62 -15.08
C SER A 16 -5.81 -5.38 -13.61
N GLU A 17 -6.82 -4.58 -13.33
CA GLU A 17 -7.29 -4.33 -11.96
C GLU A 17 -7.91 -5.58 -11.32
N ILE A 18 -8.63 -6.39 -12.09
CA ILE A 18 -9.14 -7.69 -11.62
C ILE A 18 -7.97 -8.62 -11.25
N ALA A 19 -6.92 -8.66 -12.06
CA ALA A 19 -5.75 -9.47 -11.77
C ALA A 19 -4.99 -8.97 -10.53
N LEU A 20 -4.86 -7.64 -10.36
CA LEU A 20 -4.24 -7.07 -9.16
C LEU A 20 -5.08 -7.33 -7.90
N LEU A 21 -6.41 -7.27 -8.00
CA LEU A 21 -7.31 -7.65 -6.91
C LEU A 21 -7.15 -9.12 -6.52
N ASP A 22 -7.04 -10.02 -7.51
CA ASP A 22 -6.78 -11.44 -7.23
C ASP A 22 -5.46 -11.63 -6.48
N VAL A 23 -4.40 -10.92 -6.88
CA VAL A 23 -3.13 -10.89 -6.15
C VAL A 23 -3.32 -10.38 -4.72
N PHE A 24 -4.06 -9.28 -4.53
CA PHE A 24 -4.33 -8.74 -3.21
C PHE A 24 -5.04 -9.76 -2.31
N VAL A 25 -6.13 -10.36 -2.80
CA VAL A 25 -6.97 -11.28 -2.01
C VAL A 25 -6.24 -12.59 -1.71
N THR A 26 -5.46 -13.12 -2.66
CA THR A 26 -4.85 -14.45 -2.52
C THR A 26 -3.45 -14.41 -1.92
N LYS A 27 -2.67 -13.37 -2.22
CA LYS A 27 -1.23 -13.30 -1.88
C LYS A 27 -0.88 -12.21 -0.88
N ALA A 28 -1.56 -11.06 -0.88
CA ALA A 28 -1.23 -10.01 0.08
C ALA A 28 -1.56 -10.45 1.51
N ARG A 29 -0.73 -10.06 2.46
CA ARG A 29 -0.88 -10.33 3.90
C ARG A 29 -0.68 -9.04 4.67
N TYR A 30 -1.40 -8.91 5.78
CA TYR A 30 -1.16 -7.81 6.71
C TYR A 30 0.26 -7.92 7.27
N ILE A 31 0.93 -6.76 7.35
CA ILE A 31 2.25 -6.62 7.96
C ILE A 31 2.20 -5.60 9.09
N TRP A 32 3.08 -5.78 10.07
CA TRP A 32 3.36 -4.78 11.11
C TRP A 32 4.82 -4.82 11.55
N THR A 33 5.22 -3.97 12.50
CA THR A 33 6.58 -3.98 13.04
C THR A 33 6.79 -5.14 14.01
N ARG A 34 8.06 -5.51 14.24
CA ARG A 34 8.47 -6.66 15.09
C ARG A 34 8.04 -6.57 16.56
N GLU A 35 7.55 -5.42 17.01
CA GLU A 35 7.02 -5.28 18.36
C GLU A 35 5.75 -6.12 18.62
N ALA A 36 5.05 -6.52 17.54
CA ALA A 36 3.90 -7.41 17.62
C ALA A 36 4.38 -8.80 18.06
N ARG A 37 4.25 -9.09 19.36
CA ARG A 37 4.66 -10.37 19.94
C ARG A 37 3.74 -11.52 19.53
N ASP A 38 2.47 -11.22 19.33
CA ASP A 38 1.43 -12.18 18.93
C ASP A 38 0.57 -11.55 17.83
N PRO A 39 1.07 -11.46 16.59
CA PRO A 39 0.28 -10.92 15.48
C PRO A 39 -1.11 -11.54 15.38
N PRO A 40 -2.18 -10.73 15.25
CA PRO A 40 -2.18 -9.34 14.82
C PRO A 40 -2.17 -8.31 15.96
N TYR A 41 -2.01 -8.73 17.22
CA TYR A 41 -2.01 -7.83 18.37
C TYR A 41 -0.78 -6.91 18.37
N SER A 42 -1.04 -5.61 18.47
CA SER A 42 -0.01 -4.57 18.43
C SER A 42 -0.29 -3.47 19.47
N PRO A 43 0.74 -2.70 19.90
CA PRO A 43 0.54 -1.59 20.85
C PRO A 43 -0.43 -0.54 20.33
N SER A 44 -1.42 -0.19 21.16
CA SER A 44 -2.46 0.80 20.87
C SER A 44 -1.97 2.24 21.03
N GLY A 45 -2.59 3.18 20.31
CA GLY A 45 -2.33 4.62 20.41
C GLY A 45 -1.05 5.09 19.71
N GLU A 46 -0.51 4.26 18.82
CA GLU A 46 0.86 4.35 18.36
C GLU A 46 0.92 4.23 16.82
N GLN A 47 1.93 4.87 16.21
CA GLN A 47 2.11 4.89 14.76
C GLN A 47 3.40 4.19 14.34
N ARG A 48 3.37 3.53 13.19
CA ARG A 48 4.54 2.84 12.61
C ARG A 48 4.73 3.25 11.16
N ALA A 49 5.99 3.34 10.75
CA ALA A 49 6.34 3.56 9.36
C ALA A 49 6.68 2.24 8.68
N PHE A 50 6.23 2.09 7.44
CA PHE A 50 6.53 0.97 6.56
C PHE A 50 7.03 1.49 5.23
N ARG A 51 8.06 0.88 4.69
CA ARG A 51 8.64 1.29 3.42
C ARG A 51 8.99 0.10 2.55
N LYS A 52 8.76 0.23 1.26
CA LYS A 52 9.34 -0.64 0.23
C LYS A 52 9.99 0.21 -0.85
N THR A 53 11.19 -0.18 -1.23
CA THR A 53 11.88 0.33 -2.42
C THR A 53 11.74 -0.74 -3.51
N PHE A 54 11.25 -0.35 -4.68
CA PHE A 54 11.18 -1.20 -5.86
C PHE A 54 12.10 -0.62 -6.94
N ASN A 55 13.05 -1.42 -7.40
CA ASN A 55 14.01 -1.01 -8.41
C ASN A 55 13.41 -1.32 -9.78
N TYR A 56 13.28 -0.30 -10.65
CA TYR A 56 12.71 -0.54 -11.98
C TYR A 56 13.66 -1.40 -12.82
N PRO A 57 13.17 -2.42 -13.54
CA PRO A 57 13.99 -3.15 -14.50
C PRO A 57 14.35 -2.21 -15.66
N SER A 58 15.64 -1.93 -15.85
CA SER A 58 16.11 -1.03 -16.92
C SER A 58 15.67 -1.46 -18.33
N ALA A 59 15.46 -2.76 -18.55
CA ALA A 59 14.97 -3.32 -19.80
C ALA A 59 13.51 -2.97 -20.15
N LYS A 60 12.70 -2.51 -19.19
CA LYS A 60 11.27 -2.18 -19.42
C LYS A 60 11.02 -0.70 -19.73
N GLY A 61 12.06 0.13 -19.75
CA GLY A 61 11.95 1.57 -19.99
C GLY A 61 11.40 2.33 -18.79
N SER A 62 10.90 3.54 -19.03
CA SER A 62 10.41 4.43 -17.98
C SER A 62 9.07 3.93 -17.40
N PRO A 63 8.89 3.94 -16.07
CA PRO A 63 7.61 3.68 -15.44
C PRO A 63 6.65 4.84 -15.75
N SER A 64 5.39 4.53 -16.05
CA SER A 64 4.37 5.54 -16.38
C SER A 64 3.36 5.73 -15.25
N HIS A 65 2.93 4.66 -14.60
CA HIS A 65 1.93 4.68 -13.54
C HIS A 65 2.16 3.57 -12.52
N VAL A 66 1.68 3.77 -11.29
CA VAL A 66 1.53 2.69 -10.31
C VAL A 66 0.09 2.63 -9.81
N THR A 67 -0.52 1.46 -9.94
CA THR A 67 -1.81 1.14 -9.32
C THR A 67 -1.57 0.43 -8.00
N LEU A 68 -2.18 0.90 -6.91
CA LEU A 68 -2.05 0.37 -5.56
C LEU A 68 -3.41 -0.04 -5.02
N LEU A 69 -3.51 -1.25 -4.47
CA LEU A 69 -4.62 -1.68 -3.62
C LEU A 69 -4.12 -1.77 -2.18
N VAL A 70 -4.79 -1.09 -1.26
CA VAL A 70 -4.34 -0.97 0.14
C VAL A 70 -5.48 -1.20 1.11
N ALA A 71 -5.25 -1.98 2.15
CA ALA A 71 -6.08 -1.99 3.35
C ALA A 71 -5.22 -1.71 4.59
N GLY A 72 -5.76 -0.97 5.54
CA GLY A 72 -5.10 -0.68 6.81
C GLY A 72 -6.01 -0.90 8.01
N ASP A 73 -5.40 -1.22 9.14
CA ASP A 73 -6.03 -1.40 10.45
C ASP A 73 -5.19 -0.64 11.48
N ASP A 74 -5.66 0.43 12.11
CA ASP A 74 -7.00 1.04 11.92
C ASP A 74 -7.05 1.97 10.71
N TYR A 75 -6.00 2.77 10.48
CA TYR A 75 -5.90 3.69 9.34
C TYR A 75 -4.45 4.01 8.99
N PHE A 76 -4.25 4.67 7.85
CA PHE A 76 -2.92 4.96 7.34
C PHE A 76 -2.84 6.28 6.57
N ALA A 77 -1.64 6.86 6.54
CA ALA A 77 -1.23 7.78 5.48
C ALA A 77 -0.33 7.04 4.48
N MET A 78 -0.41 7.38 3.19
CA MET A 78 0.40 6.77 2.11
C MET A 78 1.21 7.82 1.36
N TYR A 79 2.44 7.45 1.04
CA TYR A 79 3.41 8.27 0.32
C TYR A 79 3.95 7.48 -0.88
N VAL A 80 4.15 8.16 -2.00
CA VAL A 80 4.84 7.62 -3.18
C VAL A 80 5.93 8.61 -3.57
N ASP A 81 7.18 8.15 -3.61
CA ASP A 81 8.39 8.96 -3.82
C ASP A 81 8.41 10.22 -2.93
N GLY A 82 7.97 10.04 -1.68
CA GLY A 82 7.91 11.08 -0.66
C GLY A 82 6.74 12.07 -0.79
N VAL A 83 5.92 11.98 -1.83
CA VAL A 83 4.71 12.78 -1.98
C VAL A 83 3.55 12.12 -1.24
N LEU A 84 2.84 12.88 -0.42
CA LEU A 84 1.64 12.42 0.28
C LEU A 84 0.50 12.18 -0.73
N ILE A 85 0.11 10.92 -0.90
CA ILE A 85 -1.00 10.51 -1.79
C ILE A 85 -2.31 10.37 -1.01
N GLN A 86 -2.25 9.78 0.18
CA GLN A 86 -3.40 9.58 1.07
C GLN A 86 -3.08 10.16 2.45
N PRO A 87 -3.77 11.21 2.92
CA PRO A 87 -3.68 11.62 4.31
C PRO A 87 -4.28 10.55 5.22
N ALA A 88 -3.85 10.53 6.49
CA ALA A 88 -4.46 9.67 7.50
C ALA A 88 -5.95 9.97 7.62
N ASP A 89 -6.80 8.98 7.37
CA ASP A 89 -8.26 9.08 7.54
C ASP A 89 -8.73 8.18 8.68
N THR A 90 -9.12 8.81 9.79
CA THR A 90 -9.60 8.12 10.99
C THR A 90 -10.93 7.37 10.79
N HIS A 91 -11.60 7.55 9.64
CA HIS A 91 -12.83 6.85 9.28
C HIS A 91 -12.58 5.63 8.39
N HIS A 92 -11.32 5.34 8.03
CA HIS A 92 -10.96 4.13 7.31
C HIS A 92 -11.41 2.91 8.12
N LYS A 93 -11.87 1.89 7.41
CA LYS A 93 -12.27 0.62 8.02
C LYS A 93 -11.38 -0.47 7.47
N TRP A 94 -10.92 -1.36 8.34
CA TRP A 94 -10.01 -2.43 7.95
C TRP A 94 -10.58 -3.37 6.87
N ASP A 95 -11.91 -3.47 6.76
CA ASP A 95 -12.62 -4.27 5.77
C ASP A 95 -12.76 -3.58 4.41
N GLN A 96 -12.21 -2.36 4.27
CA GLN A 96 -12.18 -1.61 3.02
C GLN A 96 -10.81 -1.70 2.36
N ILE A 97 -10.81 -2.01 1.07
CA ILE A 97 -9.67 -1.82 0.19
C ILE A 97 -9.80 -0.44 -0.45
N LEU A 98 -8.73 0.33 -0.48
CA LEU A 98 -8.64 1.57 -1.24
C LEU A 98 -7.77 1.33 -2.46
N ALA A 99 -8.12 1.94 -3.58
CA ALA A 99 -7.32 1.89 -4.79
C ALA A 99 -6.76 3.27 -5.12
N PHE A 100 -5.53 3.28 -5.59
CA PHE A 100 -4.88 4.50 -6.01
C PHE A 100 -4.25 4.26 -7.36
N ASP A 101 -4.44 5.20 -8.26
CA ASP A 101 -3.74 5.24 -9.53
C ASP A 101 -2.89 6.50 -9.52
N VAL A 102 -1.56 6.31 -9.54
CA VAL A 102 -0.58 7.37 -9.32
C VAL A 102 0.30 7.49 -10.55
N PRO A 103 0.21 8.60 -11.30
CA PRO A 103 1.12 8.87 -12.40
C PRO A 103 2.57 8.98 -11.93
N LEU A 104 3.49 8.40 -12.68
CA LEU A 104 4.93 8.43 -12.43
C LEU A 104 5.65 9.21 -13.55
N PRO A 105 6.76 9.91 -13.22
CA PRO A 105 7.28 10.16 -11.88
C PRO A 105 6.39 11.15 -11.10
N VAL A 106 6.19 10.92 -9.80
CA VAL A 106 5.35 11.82 -8.96
C VAL A 106 6.03 13.17 -8.75
N VAL A 107 7.36 13.20 -8.69
CA VAL A 107 8.17 14.42 -8.64
C VAL A 107 8.91 14.57 -9.97
N GLN A 108 8.53 15.59 -10.74
CA GLN A 108 9.28 16.01 -11.91
C GLN A 108 10.55 16.73 -11.42
N SER A 109 11.63 15.98 -11.25
CA SER A 109 12.92 16.57 -10.94
C SER A 109 13.44 17.30 -12.18
N ASN A 110 13.65 18.62 -12.10
CA ASN A 110 14.32 19.39 -13.17
C ASN A 110 15.80 18.97 -13.35
N SER A 111 16.32 18.15 -12.44
CA SER A 111 17.55 17.39 -12.61
C SER A 111 17.21 16.04 -13.25
N THR A 112 17.59 15.88 -14.51
CA THR A 112 17.52 14.61 -15.24
C THR A 112 18.17 13.51 -14.37
N PRO A 113 17.46 12.42 -14.02
CA PRO A 113 18.10 11.31 -13.31
C PRO A 113 19.28 10.83 -14.17
N SER A 114 20.47 10.84 -13.58
CA SER A 114 21.73 10.64 -14.31
C SER A 114 21.92 9.22 -14.87
N SER A 115 21.00 8.28 -14.59
CA SER A 115 20.85 7.01 -15.31
C SER A 115 19.52 6.34 -14.93
N VAL A 116 19.00 5.49 -15.83
CA VAL A 116 17.83 4.62 -15.58
C VAL A 116 18.11 3.61 -14.46
N ASP A 117 19.38 3.29 -14.20
CA ASP A 117 19.83 2.33 -13.20
C ASP A 117 19.70 2.84 -11.74
N ASP A 118 19.29 4.10 -11.57
CA ASP A 118 19.15 4.79 -10.29
C ASP A 118 17.70 5.17 -9.97
N ALA A 119 16.76 4.82 -10.86
CA ALA A 119 15.34 5.08 -10.70
C ALA A 119 14.71 3.96 -9.88
N ASN A 120 14.22 4.32 -8.68
CA ASN A 120 13.49 3.44 -7.80
C ASN A 120 12.15 4.06 -7.46
N LEU A 121 11.12 3.22 -7.32
CA LEU A 121 9.87 3.60 -6.68
C LEU A 121 10.01 3.41 -5.17
N VAL A 122 9.61 4.41 -4.39
CA VAL A 122 9.47 4.28 -2.94
C VAL A 122 8.01 4.42 -2.55
N ILE A 123 7.49 3.38 -1.90
CA ILE A 123 6.16 3.42 -1.29
C ILE A 123 6.34 3.42 0.22
N GLY A 124 5.74 4.42 0.87
CA GLY A 124 5.74 4.59 2.31
C GLY A 124 4.33 4.56 2.88
N PHE A 125 4.16 3.91 4.03
CA PHE A 125 2.95 3.99 4.85
C PHE A 125 3.27 4.44 6.26
N ARG A 126 2.44 5.33 6.80
CA ARG A 126 2.37 5.56 8.25
C ARG A 126 1.07 4.95 8.75
N GLY A 127 1.15 3.74 9.30
CA GLY A 127 0.01 3.03 9.89
C GLY A 127 -0.22 3.47 11.32
N VAL A 128 -1.47 3.60 11.73
CA VAL A 128 -1.85 3.94 13.10
C VAL A 128 -2.77 2.87 13.67
N ASN A 129 -2.41 2.39 14.86
CA ASN A 129 -3.22 1.46 15.64
C ASN A 129 -3.91 2.22 16.77
N LEU A 130 -5.23 2.32 16.73
CA LEU A 130 -6.03 2.84 17.82
C LEU A 130 -6.18 1.79 18.92
N LYS A 131 -6.39 0.51 18.56
CA LYS A 131 -6.62 -0.53 19.56
C LYS A 131 -6.45 -1.95 19.02
N ASP A 132 -5.84 -2.80 19.86
CA ASP A 132 -5.78 -4.26 19.72
C ASP A 132 -5.03 -4.71 18.44
N PHE A 133 -5.70 -4.68 17.28
CA PHE A 133 -5.17 -5.17 16.01
C PHE A 133 -4.62 -4.05 15.16
N ALA A 134 -3.50 -4.33 14.47
CA ALA A 134 -2.93 -3.39 13.52
C ALA A 134 -2.40 -4.11 12.31
N GLY A 135 -2.41 -3.46 11.15
CA GLY A 135 -1.73 -4.00 9.98
C GLY A 135 -1.94 -3.18 8.73
N ILE A 136 -1.01 -3.29 7.80
CA ILE A 136 -1.16 -2.79 6.43
C ILE A 136 -1.05 -3.95 5.45
N ALA A 137 -1.93 -4.01 4.46
CA ALA A 137 -1.85 -4.94 3.34
C ALA A 137 -1.82 -4.16 2.03
N VAL A 138 -0.93 -4.54 1.10
CA VAL A 138 -0.73 -3.83 -0.17
C VAL A 138 -0.56 -4.82 -1.31
N ALA A 139 -1.15 -4.52 -2.45
CA ALA A 139 -0.70 -5.03 -3.75
C ALA A 139 -0.48 -3.82 -4.68
N ALA A 140 0.61 -3.85 -5.43
CA ALA A 140 0.99 -2.78 -6.34
C ALA A 140 1.30 -3.35 -7.72
N GLN A 141 0.92 -2.61 -8.76
CA GLN A 141 1.24 -2.88 -10.15
C GLN A 141 1.92 -1.64 -10.75
N VAL A 142 3.13 -1.80 -11.28
CA VAL A 142 3.87 -0.75 -11.97
C VAL A 142 3.75 -0.97 -13.47
N GLU A 143 3.26 0.04 -14.18
CA GLU A 143 3.15 0.09 -15.63
C GLU A 143 4.28 0.93 -16.22
N TYR A 144 4.62 0.64 -17.48
CA TYR A 144 5.74 1.27 -18.19
C TYR A 144 5.22 2.02 -19.41
N GLU A 145 5.97 3.01 -19.88
CA GLU A 145 5.69 3.68 -21.16
C GLU A 145 5.89 2.73 -22.35
N SER A 146 6.78 1.75 -22.19
CA SER A 146 6.90 0.65 -23.15
C SER A 146 5.69 -0.29 -23.01
N ALA A 147 5.37 -1.02 -24.09
CA ALA A 147 4.35 -2.07 -24.04
C ALA A 147 4.79 -3.33 -23.26
N ALA A 148 5.79 -3.22 -22.37
CA ALA A 148 6.25 -4.32 -21.54
C ALA A 148 5.19 -4.73 -20.51
N ALA A 149 5.24 -6.00 -20.09
CA ALA A 149 4.36 -6.50 -19.05
C ALA A 149 4.60 -5.76 -17.72
N PRO A 150 3.54 -5.40 -16.98
CA PRO A 150 3.68 -4.68 -15.72
C PRO A 150 4.36 -5.54 -14.65
N ASP A 151 5.01 -4.89 -13.68
CA ASP A 151 5.55 -5.57 -12.51
C ASP A 151 4.57 -5.51 -11.35
N VAL A 152 4.46 -6.60 -10.60
CA VAL A 152 3.53 -6.73 -9.48
C VAL A 152 4.29 -7.15 -8.22
N PHE A 153 4.03 -6.45 -7.12
CA PHE A 153 4.53 -6.80 -5.79
C PHE A 153 3.47 -6.55 -4.72
N TYR A 154 3.63 -7.16 -3.56
CA TYR A 154 2.62 -7.11 -2.50
C TYR A 154 3.27 -7.29 -1.12
N THR A 155 2.54 -6.98 -0.06
CA THR A 155 2.94 -7.34 1.31
C THR A 155 2.76 -8.84 1.50
N GLY A 156 3.78 -9.56 1.96
CA GLY A 156 3.65 -11.01 2.13
C GLY A 156 4.99 -11.72 2.21
N SER A 157 5.05 -12.92 1.62
CA SER A 157 6.16 -13.87 1.78
C SER A 157 7.53 -13.36 1.34
N ASP A 158 7.62 -12.30 0.54
CA ASP A 158 8.92 -11.76 0.12
C ASP A 158 9.67 -11.05 1.27
N GLN A 159 8.98 -10.72 2.37
CA GLN A 159 9.51 -10.05 3.57
C GLN A 159 10.38 -8.81 3.27
N SER A 160 10.16 -8.18 2.12
CA SER A 160 10.98 -7.08 1.63
C SER A 160 10.52 -5.71 2.13
N TRP A 161 9.34 -5.66 2.73
CA TRP A 161 8.85 -4.48 3.41
C TRP A 161 9.62 -4.28 4.71
N LEU A 162 10.10 -3.06 4.91
CA LEU A 162 10.76 -2.63 6.14
C LEU A 162 9.75 -1.92 7.02
N GLY A 163 9.87 -2.08 8.34
CA GLY A 163 9.02 -1.45 9.33
C GLY A 163 9.81 -0.88 10.50
N GLU A 164 9.41 0.28 10.99
CA GLU A 164 10.09 0.97 12.10
C GLU A 164 9.09 1.64 13.05
N LYS A 165 9.43 1.59 14.34
CA LYS A 165 8.69 2.25 15.41
C LYS A 165 9.07 3.71 15.54
N LEU A 166 10.37 4.00 15.55
CA LEU A 166 10.91 5.34 15.66
C LEU A 166 11.56 5.73 14.34
N PHE A 167 10.80 6.38 13.49
CA PHE A 167 11.25 6.78 12.17
C PHE A 167 11.59 8.28 12.13
N GLN A 168 12.65 8.59 11.38
CA GLN A 168 13.17 9.96 11.22
C GLN A 168 12.31 10.73 10.22
N GLU A 169 12.46 12.05 10.17
CA GLU A 169 11.93 12.82 9.05
C GLU A 169 12.50 12.35 7.72
N GLN A 170 11.76 12.56 6.62
CA GLN A 170 12.16 12.19 5.27
C GLN A 170 12.29 10.68 5.02
N TRP A 171 11.89 9.82 5.96
CA TRP A 171 11.90 8.37 5.79
C TRP A 171 11.10 7.90 4.57
N GLU A 172 10.17 8.70 4.06
CA GLU A 172 9.36 8.44 2.87
C GLU A 172 10.07 8.81 1.55
N GLN A 173 11.20 9.54 1.61
CA GLN A 173 11.87 10.08 0.43
C GLN A 173 12.73 9.03 -0.29
N PRO A 174 12.82 9.06 -1.64
CA PRO A 174 13.72 8.17 -2.40
C PRO A 174 15.18 8.23 -1.97
N SER A 175 15.65 9.40 -1.56
CA SER A 175 17.02 9.65 -1.10
C SER A 175 17.35 9.05 0.27
N PHE A 176 16.34 8.72 1.08
CA PHE A 176 16.57 8.20 2.43
C PHE A 176 17.18 6.80 2.38
N ASN A 177 18.41 6.70 2.93
CA ASN A 177 19.20 5.48 3.09
C ASN A 177 19.30 4.59 1.84
N ARG A 178 19.78 5.17 0.73
CA ARG A 178 19.98 4.50 -0.58
C ARG A 178 20.76 3.17 -0.54
N ASN A 179 21.50 2.90 0.55
CA ASN A 179 22.31 1.68 0.76
C ASN A 179 21.70 0.70 1.78
N GLY A 180 20.42 0.86 2.14
CA GLY A 180 19.60 -0.17 2.81
C GLY A 180 19.97 -0.54 4.25
N ARG A 181 21.03 0.00 4.86
CA ARG A 181 21.50 -0.42 6.20
C ARG A 181 22.10 0.66 7.11
N GLN A 182 22.13 1.92 6.72
CA GLN A 182 22.74 2.94 7.58
C GLN A 182 21.92 4.21 7.63
N GLN A 183 21.19 4.39 8.74
CA GLN A 183 20.78 5.71 9.22
C GLN A 183 22.00 6.50 9.69
N ALA A 184 21.87 7.82 9.75
CA ALA A 184 22.69 8.63 10.66
C ALA A 184 22.42 8.14 12.10
N GLY A 185 23.40 7.45 12.70
CA GLY A 185 23.27 6.79 14.00
C GLY A 185 23.26 5.25 13.98
N GLY A 186 23.35 4.60 12.80
CA GLY A 186 23.64 3.17 12.69
C GLY A 186 22.46 2.20 12.85
N ALA A 187 21.23 2.66 13.10
CA ALA A 187 20.07 1.79 13.13
C ALA A 187 19.61 1.41 11.70
N THR A 188 19.32 0.12 11.49
CA THR A 188 18.76 -0.43 10.25
C THR A 188 17.28 -0.74 10.51
N TRP A 189 16.38 -0.40 9.58
CA TRP A 189 14.97 -0.80 9.72
C TRP A 189 14.86 -2.31 9.62
N ASP A 190 14.04 -2.90 10.48
CA ASP A 190 13.81 -4.34 10.46
C ASP A 190 12.81 -4.72 9.35
N PRO A 191 12.92 -5.94 8.79
CA PRO A 191 11.84 -6.52 8.01
C PRO A 191 10.52 -6.52 8.81
N ALA A 192 9.45 -6.08 8.16
CA ALA A 192 8.12 -6.12 8.72
C ALA A 192 7.68 -7.57 8.96
N VAL A 193 6.97 -7.81 10.07
CA VAL A 193 6.43 -9.12 10.42
C VAL A 193 5.18 -9.36 9.59
N VAL A 194 5.18 -10.47 8.86
CA VAL A 194 4.05 -10.92 8.03
C VAL A 194 3.11 -11.75 8.89
N TYR A 195 1.84 -11.40 8.88
CA TYR A 195 0.84 -12.13 9.65
C TYR A 195 0.46 -13.43 8.93
N SER A 196 0.20 -14.49 9.69
CA SER A 196 -0.36 -15.70 9.11
C SER A 196 -1.77 -15.40 8.58
N GLN A 197 -2.18 -16.11 7.52
CA GLN A 197 -3.51 -15.94 6.93
C GLN A 197 -4.65 -16.18 7.93
N ASP A 198 -4.35 -16.96 8.97
CA ASP A 198 -5.27 -17.37 10.02
C ASP A 198 -5.20 -16.49 11.28
N ALA A 199 -4.28 -15.51 11.35
CA ALA A 199 -4.08 -14.68 12.53
C ALA A 199 -5.32 -13.86 12.92
N ARG A 200 -6.21 -13.57 11.95
CA ARG A 200 -7.56 -13.03 12.19
C ARG A 200 -8.63 -14.14 12.08
N ARG A 201 -8.51 -15.20 12.87
CA ARG A 201 -9.57 -16.21 13.03
C ARG A 201 -10.53 -15.83 14.15
N ASP A 202 -11.44 -14.92 13.82
CA ASP A 202 -12.78 -14.93 14.41
C ASP A 202 -13.79 -14.48 13.32
N GLY A 203 -14.55 -15.43 12.79
CA GLY A 203 -15.79 -15.20 12.04
C GLY A 203 -15.77 -14.64 10.60
N ASP A 204 -14.97 -13.63 10.21
CA ASP A 204 -15.57 -12.63 9.28
C ASP A 204 -14.69 -11.98 8.17
N VAL A 205 -13.74 -12.69 7.55
CA VAL A 205 -13.10 -12.18 6.30
C VAL A 205 -13.07 -13.24 5.20
N ARG A 206 -14.18 -13.39 4.49
CA ARG A 206 -14.17 -13.82 3.09
C ARG A 206 -14.46 -12.60 2.25
N MET A 207 -13.46 -12.13 1.51
CA MET A 207 -13.61 -11.08 0.51
C MET A 207 -14.42 -11.66 -0.65
N VAL A 208 -15.75 -11.46 -0.60
CA VAL A 208 -16.63 -11.84 -1.71
C VAL A 208 -16.55 -10.73 -2.75
N ARG A 209 -16.29 -11.13 -4.00
CA ARG A 209 -16.10 -10.27 -5.17
C ARG A 209 -17.42 -9.58 -5.55
N GLU A 210 -17.85 -8.56 -4.81
CA GLU A 210 -19.03 -7.77 -5.18
C GLU A 210 -18.78 -6.27 -5.07
N GLU A 211 -18.93 -5.64 -6.23
CA GLU A 211 -19.02 -4.22 -6.57
C GLU A 211 -17.86 -3.28 -6.21
N VAL A 212 -17.49 -2.50 -7.22
CA VAL A 212 -16.38 -1.56 -7.20
C VAL A 212 -16.93 -0.16 -7.40
N MET A 213 -16.82 0.67 -6.36
CA MET A 213 -17.15 2.09 -6.43
C MET A 213 -15.87 2.85 -6.79
N VAL A 214 -15.89 3.76 -7.77
CA VAL A 214 -14.70 4.54 -8.13
C VAL A 214 -15.04 6.03 -8.02
N SER A 215 -14.14 6.83 -7.46
CA SER A 215 -14.24 8.30 -7.41
C SER A 215 -13.11 8.92 -8.22
N THR A 216 -13.43 9.87 -9.11
CA THR A 216 -12.44 10.64 -9.87
C THR A 216 -12.25 12.01 -9.23
N GLY A 217 -10.99 12.38 -8.93
CA GLY A 217 -10.61 13.73 -8.45
C GLY A 217 -9.96 13.79 -7.05
N SER A 218 -9.86 12.63 -6.39
CA SER A 218 -9.25 12.34 -5.09
C SER A 218 -8.95 10.82 -5.08
N PRO A 219 -8.24 10.24 -4.09
CA PRO A 219 -8.13 8.79 -3.88
C PRO A 219 -9.34 8.00 -4.40
N GLN A 220 -9.11 7.05 -5.31
CA GLN A 220 -10.21 6.26 -5.89
C GLN A 220 -10.72 5.27 -4.83
N MET A 221 -11.77 5.65 -4.11
CA MET A 221 -12.28 4.83 -3.01
C MET A 221 -13.07 3.61 -3.52
N LEU A 222 -12.35 2.51 -3.68
CA LEU A 222 -12.82 1.20 -4.13
C LEU A 222 -13.56 0.45 -3.03
N ARG A 223 -14.79 0.88 -2.70
CA ARG A 223 -15.59 0.24 -1.63
C ARG A 223 -16.06 -1.15 -2.01
N TYR A 224 -15.40 -2.17 -1.46
CA TYR A 224 -15.96 -3.53 -1.39
C TYR A 224 -16.82 -3.66 -0.14
N ARG A 225 -18.01 -4.26 -0.28
CA ARG A 225 -18.88 -4.57 0.86
C ARG A 225 -19.43 -5.99 0.74
N ARG A 226 -19.33 -6.75 1.84
CA ARG A 226 -19.77 -8.14 2.00
C ARG A 226 -21.20 -8.42 1.48
N GLY A 227 -21.34 -9.40 0.59
CA GLY A 227 -22.57 -10.17 0.39
C GLY A 227 -22.66 -11.33 1.40
N ARG A 228 -23.83 -11.52 2.03
CA ARG A 228 -24.14 -12.73 2.82
C ARG A 228 -24.65 -13.82 1.88
N GLU A 229 -23.91 -14.91 1.71
CA GLU A 229 -24.50 -16.15 1.21
C GLU A 229 -25.44 -16.73 2.28
N TRP A 230 -26.75 -16.70 2.02
CA TRP A 230 -27.71 -17.48 2.78
C TRP A 230 -27.64 -18.92 2.28
N THR A 231 -26.91 -19.78 2.99
CA THR A 231 -27.15 -21.22 2.86
C THR A 231 -28.50 -21.53 3.48
N ARG A 232 -29.51 -21.81 2.65
CA ARG A 232 -30.74 -22.48 3.10
C ARG A 232 -30.33 -23.84 3.64
N ARG A 233 -30.50 -24.05 4.95
CA ARG A 233 -30.77 -25.37 5.50
C ARG A 233 -32.27 -25.57 5.52
#